data_AF-A0A2V9BRH3-F1
#
_entry.id   AF-A0A2V9BRH3-F1
#
_cell.length_a   1.000
_cell.length_b   1.000
_cell.length_c   1.000
_cell.angle_alpha   90.00
_cell.angle_beta   90.00
_cell.angle_gamma   90.00
#
_symmetry.space_group_name_H-M   'P 1'
#
loop_
_entity.id
_entity.type
_entity.pdbx_description
1 polymer ?
#
loop_
_entity_poly.entity_id
_entity_poly.type
_entity_poly.pdbx_seq_one_letter_code
_entity_poly.pdbx_strand_id
1 'polypeptide(L)'
;MKYRTQFRPARQTHPPASAAPSYHRILVKHGLIEKTLSISEAYEVFLKVGADSEVQKFRRKVELGNKMKHVPALHLATAMALQSMTKQELEALKSRIEKKRI
;
A
#
# COMPACT_ATOMS: atom_id res chain seq x y z
N MET A 1 -42.50 -9.87 20.91
CA MET A 1 -41.45 -10.62 20.19
C MET A 1 -40.18 -9.77 20.16
N LYS A 2 -39.05 -10.28 20.67
CA LYS A 2 -37.80 -9.49 20.82
C LYS A 2 -36.80 -9.87 19.71
N TYR A 3 -36.26 -8.84 19.07
CA TYR A 3 -35.27 -8.87 17.98
C TYR A 3 -33.98 -9.63 18.34
N ARG A 4 -33.43 -10.43 17.40
CA ARG A 4 -31.99 -10.75 17.32
C ARG A 4 -31.56 -11.02 15.86
N THR A 5 -31.31 -9.96 15.11
CA THR A 5 -30.49 -10.04 13.90
C THR A 5 -29.04 -10.19 14.35
N GLN A 6 -28.54 -11.43 14.38
CA GLN A 6 -27.12 -11.70 14.61
C GLN A 6 -26.32 -11.31 13.37
N PHE A 7 -26.07 -10.00 13.20
CA PHE A 7 -24.94 -9.56 12.40
C PHE A 7 -23.68 -10.02 13.12
N ARG A 8 -23.06 -11.10 12.65
CA ARG A 8 -21.67 -11.40 12.99
C ARG A 8 -20.82 -10.28 12.36
N PRO A 9 -20.15 -9.41 13.14
CA PRO A 9 -19.07 -8.64 12.56
C PRO A 9 -17.99 -9.66 12.20
N ALA A 10 -17.53 -9.62 10.95
CA ALA A 10 -16.35 -10.36 10.52
C ALA A 10 -15.25 -10.18 11.57
N ARG A 11 -14.53 -11.26 11.91
CA ARG A 11 -13.37 -11.24 12.81
C ARG A 11 -12.50 -10.04 12.45
N GLN A 12 -12.62 -8.95 13.22
CA GLN A 12 -11.73 -7.83 13.11
C GLN A 12 -10.45 -8.31 13.78
N THR A 13 -9.61 -8.98 13.00
CA THR A 13 -8.21 -9.22 13.34
C THR A 13 -7.55 -7.85 13.31
N HIS A 14 -7.76 -7.06 14.36
CA HIS A 14 -7.02 -5.83 14.58
C HIS A 14 -5.55 -6.22 14.63
N PRO A 15 -4.70 -5.69 13.73
CA PRO A 15 -3.28 -5.95 13.85
C PRO A 15 -2.79 -5.35 15.19
N PRO A 16 -1.85 -6.01 15.89
CA PRO A 16 -1.41 -5.60 17.22
C PRO A 16 -0.89 -4.17 17.23
N ALA A 17 -1.19 -3.42 18.30
CA ALA A 17 -0.98 -1.98 18.49
C ALA A 17 0.48 -1.49 18.43
N SER A 18 1.46 -2.38 18.27
CA SER A 18 2.86 -2.09 17.89
C SER A 18 3.05 -2.13 16.35
N ALA A 19 1.96 -1.98 15.60
CA ALA A 19 1.93 -2.19 14.16
C ALA A 19 2.74 -1.10 13.46
N ALA A 20 3.88 -1.49 12.88
CA ALA A 20 4.54 -0.67 11.88
C ALA A 20 3.49 -0.08 10.92
N PRO A 21 3.60 1.21 10.56
CA PRO A 21 2.58 1.90 9.79
C PRO A 21 2.15 1.11 8.55
N SER A 22 0.90 1.27 8.12
CA SER A 22 0.35 0.53 6.98
C SER A 22 1.27 0.60 5.75
N TYR A 23 1.85 1.77 5.47
CA TYR A 23 2.83 1.96 4.39
C TYR A 23 4.10 1.10 4.53
N HIS A 24 4.66 0.98 5.74
CA HIS A 24 5.86 0.18 6.00
C HIS A 24 5.62 -1.28 5.63
N ARG A 25 4.47 -1.82 6.06
CA ARG A 25 4.08 -3.20 5.77
C ARG A 25 3.86 -3.44 4.28
N ILE A 26 3.27 -2.47 3.58
CA ILE A 26 3.05 -2.55 2.13
C ILE A 26 4.40 -2.62 1.42
N LEU A 27 5.33 -1.72 1.73
CA LEU A 27 6.64 -1.69 1.09
C LEU A 27 7.44 -2.98 1.36
N VAL A 28 7.43 -3.48 2.60
CA VAL A 28 8.08 -4.76 2.96
C VAL A 28 7.45 -5.93 2.20
N LYS A 29 6.11 -5.97 2.12
CA LYS A 29 5.38 -7.04 1.40
C LYS A 29 5.76 -7.09 -0.08
N HIS A 30 5.96 -5.93 -0.70
CA HIS A 30 6.34 -5.81 -2.11
C HIS A 30 7.87 -5.83 -2.34
N GLY A 31 8.67 -6.10 -1.30
CA GLY A 31 10.13 -6.21 -1.41
C GLY A 31 10.84 -4.91 -1.74
N LEU A 32 10.17 -3.77 -1.56
CA LEU A 32 10.70 -2.43 -1.85
C LEU A 32 11.62 -1.92 -0.75
N ILE A 33 11.43 -2.40 0.49
CA ILE A 33 12.30 -2.11 1.63
C ILE A 33 12.47 -3.38 2.48
N GLU A 34 13.54 -3.41 3.27
CA GLU A 34 13.75 -4.42 4.30
C GLU A 34 12.87 -4.15 5.53
N LYS A 35 12.50 -5.22 6.25
CA LYS A 35 11.68 -5.12 7.47
C LYS A 35 12.39 -4.34 8.60
N THR A 36 13.71 -4.36 8.58
CA THR A 36 14.63 -3.70 9.52
C THR A 36 14.81 -2.21 9.26
N LEU A 37 14.38 -1.72 8.08
CA LEU A 37 14.48 -0.30 7.74
C LEU A 37 13.69 0.55 8.73
N SER A 38 14.24 1.71 9.09
CA SER A 38 13.58 2.60 10.04
C SER A 38 12.24 3.12 9.48
N ILE A 39 11.28 3.41 10.37
CA ILE A 39 9.95 3.90 9.97
C ILE A 39 10.04 5.25 9.22
N SER A 40 11.03 6.08 9.56
CA SER A 40 11.28 7.38 8.92
C SER A 40 11.79 7.20 7.49
N GLU A 41 12.82 6.38 7.30
CA GLU A 41 13.34 6.09 5.95
C GLU A 41 12.28 5.36 5.10
N ALA A 42 11.51 4.46 5.69
CA ALA A 42 10.40 3.79 5.02
C ALA A 42 9.33 4.79 4.56
N TYR A 43 9.10 5.87 5.31
CA TYR A 43 8.18 6.92 4.93
C TYR A 43 8.71 7.73 3.73
N GLU A 44 10.00 8.05 3.70
CA GLU A 44 10.62 8.70 2.54
C GLU A 44 10.54 7.84 1.28
N VAL A 45 10.81 6.54 1.42
CA VAL A 45 10.65 5.58 0.32
C VAL A 45 9.19 5.51 -0.12
N PHE A 46 8.25 5.51 0.82
CA PHE A 46 6.82 5.54 0.50
C PHE A 46 6.42 6.77 -0.31
N LEU A 47 6.91 7.96 0.06
CA LEU A 47 6.68 9.19 -0.70
C LEU A 47 7.28 9.10 -2.11
N LYS A 48 8.51 8.59 -2.25
CA LYS A 48 9.16 8.39 -3.56
C LYS A 48 8.40 7.38 -4.44
N VAL A 49 7.91 6.29 -3.85
CA VAL A 49 7.06 5.28 -4.53
C VAL A 49 5.76 5.91 -4.99
N GLY A 50 5.08 6.67 -4.13
CA GLY A 50 3.83 7.35 -4.48
C GLY A 50 3.99 8.43 -5.55
N ALA A 51 5.17 9.05 -5.62
CA ALA A 51 5.55 10.03 -6.64
C ALA A 51 6.07 9.38 -7.94
N ASP A 52 6.25 8.06 -7.99
CA ASP A 52 6.69 7.39 -9.21
C ASP A 52 5.58 7.35 -10.27
N SER A 53 5.95 7.66 -11.50
CA SER A 53 4.99 7.81 -12.61
C SER A 53 4.25 6.51 -12.94
N GLU A 54 4.85 5.33 -12.73
CA GLU A 54 4.16 4.06 -12.95
C GLU A 54 3.14 3.80 -11.85
N VAL A 55 3.54 3.99 -10.58
CA VAL A 55 2.63 3.85 -9.44
C VAL A 55 1.47 4.83 -9.56
N GLN A 56 1.72 6.07 -10.00
CA GLN A 56 0.69 7.07 -10.22
C GLN A 56 -0.26 6.67 -11.38
N LYS A 57 0.24 6.08 -12.47
CA LYS A 57 -0.60 5.54 -13.56
C LYS A 57 -1.49 4.41 -13.05
N PHE A 58 -0.95 3.47 -12.27
CA PHE A 58 -1.74 2.40 -11.68
C PHE A 58 -2.76 2.93 -10.69
N ARG A 59 -2.39 3.93 -9.87
CA ARG A 59 -3.32 4.61 -8.96
C ARG A 59 -4.49 5.25 -9.73
N ARG A 60 -4.21 5.97 -10.82
CA ARG A 60 -5.26 6.56 -11.67
C ARG A 60 -6.14 5.48 -12.31
N LYS A 61 -5.56 4.35 -12.74
CA LYS A 61 -6.35 3.21 -13.25
C LYS A 61 -7.25 2.59 -12.17
N VAL A 62 -6.78 2.52 -10.93
CA VAL A 62 -7.59 2.06 -9.79
C VAL A 62 -8.69 3.07 -9.46
N GLU A 63 -8.40 4.37 -9.48
CA GLU A 63 -9.38 5.45 -9.28
C GLU A 63 -10.44 5.50 -10.40
N LEU A 64 -10.06 5.22 -11.65
CA LEU A 64 -10.95 5.25 -12.82
C LEU A 64 -11.73 3.94 -13.03
N GLY A 65 -11.07 2.79 -12.83
CA GLY A 65 -11.65 1.46 -13.09
C GLY A 65 -12.53 0.97 -11.94
N ASN A 66 -12.27 1.43 -10.73
CA ASN A 66 -13.15 1.19 -9.61
C ASN A 66 -14.14 2.35 -9.56
N LYS A 67 -15.44 2.10 -9.75
CA LYS A 67 -16.54 3.06 -9.51
C LYS A 67 -16.65 3.40 -8.01
N MET A 68 -15.54 3.69 -7.36
CA MET A 68 -15.48 4.03 -5.96
C MET A 68 -15.99 5.46 -5.80
N LYS A 69 -17.11 5.61 -5.10
CA LYS A 69 -17.68 6.89 -4.69
C LYS A 69 -16.72 7.71 -3.79
N HIS A 70 -15.62 7.11 -3.34
CA HIS A 70 -14.68 7.73 -2.41
C HIS A 70 -13.24 7.37 -2.78
N VAL A 71 -12.37 8.38 -2.82
CA VAL A 71 -10.93 8.19 -3.08
C VAL A 71 -10.32 7.41 -1.91
N PRO A 72 -9.66 6.26 -2.14
CA PRO A 72 -8.99 5.52 -1.08
C PRO A 72 -7.90 6.36 -0.41
N ALA A 73 -7.66 6.10 0.88
CA ALA A 73 -6.53 6.69 1.58
C ALA A 73 -5.21 6.40 0.83
N LEU A 74 -4.28 7.37 0.82
CA LEU A 74 -3.06 7.34 0.01
C LEU A 74 -2.30 6.00 0.08
N HIS A 75 -2.10 5.46 1.27
CA HIS A 75 -1.40 4.19 1.48
C HIS A 75 -2.15 2.98 0.89
N LEU A 76 -3.47 2.99 0.93
CA LEU A 76 -4.29 1.92 0.35
C LEU A 76 -4.24 1.98 -1.18
N ALA A 77 -4.32 3.17 -1.77
CA ALA A 77 -4.19 3.36 -3.21
C ALA A 77 -2.82 2.88 -3.72
N THR A 78 -1.74 3.19 -3.00
CA THR A 78 -0.40 2.70 -3.31
C THR A 78 -0.29 1.18 -3.19
N ALA A 79 -0.88 0.56 -2.16
CA ALA A 79 -0.91 -0.89 -2.03
C ALA A 79 -1.61 -1.58 -3.21
N MET A 80 -2.76 -1.05 -3.63
CA MET A 80 -3.52 -1.58 -4.75
C MET A 80 -2.77 -1.43 -6.08
N ALA A 81 -2.08 -0.30 -6.25
CA ALA A 81 -1.21 -0.07 -7.40
C ALA A 81 -0.07 -1.11 -7.43
N LEU A 82 0.66 -1.28 -6.33
CA LEU A 82 1.75 -2.26 -6.22
C LEU A 82 1.28 -3.70 -6.40
N GLN A 83 0.05 -4.02 -5.98
CA GLN A 83 -0.55 -5.34 -6.18
C GLN A 83 -0.93 -5.61 -7.65
N SER A 84 -1.22 -4.55 -8.41
CA SER A 84 -1.58 -4.64 -9.83
C SER A 84 -0.35 -4.65 -10.74
N MET A 85 0.84 -4.34 -10.22
CA MET A 85 2.11 -4.39 -10.93
C MET A 85 2.60 -5.83 -11.06
N THR A 86 3.18 -6.13 -12.22
CA THR A 86 3.87 -7.40 -12.49
C THR A 86 5.19 -7.47 -11.72
N LYS A 87 5.75 -8.68 -11.59
CA LYS A 87 7.05 -8.88 -10.93
C LYS A 87 8.17 -8.06 -11.58
N GLN A 88 8.18 -7.97 -12.92
CA GLN A 88 9.17 -7.18 -13.65
C GLN A 88 9.05 -5.68 -13.38
N GLU A 89 7.82 -5.16 -13.31
CA GLU A 89 7.56 -3.76 -12.97
C GLU A 89 7.96 -3.45 -11.52
N LEU A 90 7.73 -4.37 -10.57
CA LEU A 90 8.17 -4.21 -9.19
C LEU A 90 9.71 -4.19 -9.06
N GLU A 91 10.43 -5.06 -9.78
CA GLU A 91 11.90 -5.06 -9.81
C GLU A 91 12.47 -3.79 -10.46
N ALA A 92 11.84 -3.32 -11.54
CA ALA A 92 12.19 -2.06 -12.18
C ALA A 92 11.94 -0.87 -11.24
N LEU A 93 10.82 -0.87 -10.51
CA LEU A 93 10.48 0.14 -9.52
C LEU A 93 11.50 0.15 -8.37
N LYS A 94 11.86 -1.02 -7.85
CA LYS A 94 12.90 -1.19 -6.82
C LYS A 94 14.23 -0.58 -7.29
N SER A 95 14.66 -0.92 -8.50
CA SER A 95 15.89 -0.38 -9.11
C SER A 95 15.86 1.14 -9.29
N ARG A 96 14.70 1.72 -9.64
CA ARG A 96 14.53 3.18 -9.78
C ARG A 96 14.58 3.91 -8.45
N ILE A 97 13.99 3.32 -7.41
CA ILE A 97 14.01 3.89 -6.04
C ILE A 97 15.42 3.85 -5.48
N GLU A 98 16.13 2.75 -5.66
CA GLU A 98 17.52 2.59 -5.24
C GLU A 98 18.45 3.60 -5.93
N LYS A 99 18.29 3.80 -7.24
CA LYS A 99 19.00 4.84 -7.99
C LYS A 99 18.69 6.27 -7.51
N LYS A 100 17.46 6.53 -7.05
CA LYS A 100 17.03 7.83 -6.49
C LYS A 100 17.34 7.97 -4.99
N ARG A 101 18.03 6.99 -4.39
CA ARG A 101 18.51 7.05 -2.99
C ARG A 101 19.94 7.60 -2.90
N ILE A 102 20.66 7.69 -4.02
CA ILE A 102 21.99 8.31 -4.17
C ILE A 102 21.84 9.81 -4.45
#